data_AF-A0A3G9JKN0-F1
#
_entry.id   AF-A0A3G9JKN0-F1
#
_cell.length_a   1.000
_cell.length_b   1.000
_cell.length_c   1.000
_cell.angle_alpha   90.00
_cell.angle_beta   90.00
_cell.angle_gamma   90.00
#
_symmetry.space_group_name_H-M   'P 1'
#
loop_
_entity.id
_entity.type
_entity.pdbx_description
1 polymer ?
#
loop_
_entity_poly.entity_id
_entity_poly.type
_entity_poly.pdbx_seq_one_letter_code
_entity_poly.pdbx_strand_id
1 'polypeptide(L)'
;MANNAVGVVYNRLHHFLTESPWSDRQVNECRLQVMNQCRQTQIPRGFSLIVDDSGHRKSGNLTAGVGRQYLGEIGKTDNGIVAVTTHLYDGKKSVPLDIEIYQPASSLAEGKEDKEFKKKPEIAIDLIDRSLTRGYRPKIVLIDAGYGNNTNFLKALEERKLKYLGGLAKNRKVIIEKEGGVEETIQLEQLAKSLSEKDWEKITLNLDKEKTVWVAVFRAKISQLEGERNLAIVMNASSMEKATEVDYFITNVVEADTVTASWIVRTYTERNWVEVFYREAKGWLGLREYQVRDKRSLLRHFILVFCAYTFILWHKLTGGLQRQWANRPLNTFVEALEAFRTAMSFRFFEWLTENRDVFAAYKASLGFVWA
;
A
#
# COMPACT_ATOMS: atom_id res chain seq x y z
N MET A 1 13.45 35.14 11.10
CA MET A 1 12.17 34.47 10.80
C MET A 1 11.91 34.60 9.32
N ALA A 2 11.82 33.50 8.57
CA ALA A 2 11.62 33.54 7.13
C ALA A 2 10.18 34.00 6.82
N ASN A 3 10.02 35.24 6.37
CA ASN A 3 8.74 35.74 5.85
C ASN A 3 8.57 35.28 4.40
N ASN A 4 7.40 34.68 4.11
CA ASN A 4 7.10 33.99 2.87
C ASN A 4 6.42 34.93 1.85
N ALA A 5 6.82 34.84 0.58
CA ALA A 5 6.37 35.68 -0.55
C ALA A 5 4.87 35.74 -0.81
N VAL A 6 4.18 34.67 -0.44
CA VAL A 6 2.85 34.35 -0.98
C VAL A 6 1.75 34.82 -0.02
N GLY A 7 2.07 35.65 0.97
CA GLY A 7 1.16 35.99 2.08
C GLY A 7 0.80 34.80 2.99
N VAL A 8 1.33 33.61 2.69
CA VAL A 8 1.21 32.41 3.51
C VAL A 8 2.41 32.34 4.44
N VAL A 9 2.30 33.02 5.59
CA VAL A 9 3.28 32.91 6.68
C VAL A 9 3.46 31.41 7.01
N TYR A 10 4.68 30.94 7.26
CA TYR A 10 4.98 29.55 7.68
C TYR A 10 3.97 29.04 8.74
N ASN A 11 3.58 29.93 9.66
CA ASN A 11 2.55 29.70 10.67
C ASN A 11 1.20 29.25 10.11
N ARG A 12 0.76 29.70 8.92
CA ARG A 12 -0.56 29.34 8.35
C ARG A 12 -0.61 27.91 7.81
N LEU A 13 0.42 27.45 7.09
CA LEU A 13 0.49 26.06 6.63
C LEU A 13 0.74 25.10 7.79
N HIS A 14 1.59 25.49 8.73
CA HIS A 14 1.78 24.75 9.96
C HIS A 14 0.46 24.67 10.74
N HIS A 15 -0.21 25.79 11.00
CA HIS A 15 -1.52 25.83 11.65
C HIS A 15 -2.57 25.01 10.88
N PHE A 16 -2.55 25.03 9.54
CA PHE A 16 -3.45 24.20 8.74
C PHE A 16 -3.26 22.71 9.03
N LEU A 17 -2.02 22.24 9.20
CA LEU A 17 -1.73 20.84 9.52
C LEU A 17 -1.91 20.50 11.00
N THR A 18 -1.58 21.40 11.94
CA THR A 18 -1.56 21.08 13.37
C THR A 18 -2.84 21.50 14.10
N GLU A 19 -3.25 22.76 13.97
CA GLU A 19 -4.30 23.36 14.81
C GLU A 19 -5.69 23.41 14.17
N SER A 20 -5.75 23.57 12.84
CA SER A 20 -6.99 23.81 12.11
C SER A 20 -8.03 22.70 12.39
N PRO A 21 -9.34 22.98 12.47
CA PRO A 21 -10.31 22.02 13.01
C PRO A 21 -10.69 20.86 12.08
N TRP A 22 -10.19 20.80 10.84
CA TRP A 22 -10.61 19.78 9.88
C TRP A 22 -10.16 18.36 10.27
N SER A 23 -10.95 17.36 9.89
CA SER A 23 -10.65 15.94 10.12
C SER A 23 -10.01 15.31 8.88
N ASP A 24 -8.86 14.68 9.06
CA ASP A 24 -8.21 13.85 8.03
C ASP A 24 -9.15 12.77 7.52
N ARG A 25 -9.90 12.11 8.41
CA ARG A 25 -10.92 11.13 8.04
C ARG A 25 -12.01 11.73 7.15
N GLN A 26 -12.58 12.89 7.51
CA GLN A 26 -13.62 13.52 6.69
C GLN A 26 -13.11 13.94 5.31
N VAL A 27 -11.87 14.45 5.23
CA VAL A 27 -11.24 14.77 3.95
C VAL A 27 -11.00 13.51 3.13
N ASN A 28 -10.60 12.40 3.77
CA ASN A 28 -10.45 11.12 3.10
C ASN A 28 -11.78 10.58 2.56
N GLU A 29 -12.86 10.68 3.33
CA GLU A 29 -14.20 10.32 2.85
C GLU A 29 -14.62 11.18 1.65
N CYS A 30 -14.43 12.50 1.72
CA CYS A 30 -14.72 13.41 0.62
C CYS A 30 -13.93 13.05 -0.64
N ARG A 31 -12.63 12.76 -0.50
CA ARG A 31 -11.76 12.30 -1.59
C ARG A 31 -12.34 11.03 -2.27
N LEU A 32 -12.75 10.04 -1.49
CA LEU A 32 -13.32 8.80 -2.01
C LEU A 32 -14.73 9.01 -2.62
N GLN A 33 -15.53 9.92 -2.06
CA GLN A 33 -16.82 10.32 -2.63
C GLN A 33 -16.64 10.97 -3.99
N VAL A 34 -15.67 11.90 -4.13
CA VAL A 34 -15.31 12.48 -5.43
C VAL A 34 -14.94 11.38 -6.40
N MET A 35 -14.06 10.44 -6.02
CA MET A 35 -13.71 9.27 -6.85
C MET A 35 -14.95 8.51 -7.37
N ASN A 36 -16.01 8.40 -6.57
CA ASN A 36 -17.25 7.71 -6.95
C ASN A 36 -18.22 8.53 -7.83
N GLN A 37 -18.00 9.83 -8.02
CA GLN A 37 -18.88 10.68 -8.84
C GLN A 37 -18.70 10.50 -10.35
N CYS A 38 -17.62 9.85 -10.80
CA CYS A 38 -17.35 9.65 -12.22
C CYS A 38 -17.18 8.16 -12.56
N ARG A 39 -17.80 7.73 -13.66
CA ARG A 39 -17.84 6.32 -14.08
C ARG A 39 -16.45 5.70 -14.28
N GLN A 40 -15.48 6.50 -14.70
CA GLN A 40 -14.11 6.07 -15.00
C GLN A 40 -13.28 5.84 -13.72
N THR A 41 -13.61 6.56 -12.65
CA THR A 41 -12.84 6.60 -11.39
C THR A 41 -13.56 5.93 -10.23
N GLN A 42 -14.87 5.65 -10.38
CA GLN A 42 -15.67 5.00 -9.37
C GLN A 42 -15.05 3.67 -8.91
N ILE A 43 -15.20 3.40 -7.62
CA ILE A 43 -14.75 2.16 -7.01
C ILE A 43 -15.75 1.05 -7.37
N PRO A 44 -15.36 0.05 -8.19
CA PRO A 44 -16.26 -1.02 -8.56
C PRO A 44 -16.45 -2.00 -7.40
N ARG A 45 -17.42 -2.91 -7.53
CA ARG A 45 -17.49 -4.13 -6.70
C ARG A 45 -16.50 -5.16 -7.24
N GLY A 46 -16.02 -6.05 -6.37
CA GLY A 46 -15.22 -7.21 -6.79
C GLY A 46 -13.76 -6.90 -7.14
N PHE A 47 -13.21 -5.84 -6.58
CA PHE A 47 -11.78 -5.48 -6.68
C PHE A 47 -10.92 -6.30 -5.70
N SER A 48 -9.60 -6.26 -5.88
CA SER A 48 -8.63 -6.80 -4.93
C SER A 48 -8.26 -5.72 -3.90
N LEU A 49 -8.50 -6.02 -2.62
CA LEU A 49 -8.12 -5.17 -1.50
C LEU A 49 -6.71 -5.57 -1.04
N ILE A 50 -5.74 -4.71 -1.26
CA ILE A 50 -4.35 -4.95 -0.88
C ILE A 50 -4.10 -4.30 0.48
N VAL A 51 -3.57 -5.07 1.44
CA VAL A 51 -3.10 -4.58 2.73
C VAL A 51 -1.59 -4.62 2.74
N ASP A 52 -0.96 -3.49 3.04
CA ASP A 52 0.50 -3.42 3.12
C ASP A 52 0.96 -2.34 4.08
N ASP A 53 2.18 -2.48 4.62
CA ASP A 53 2.79 -1.46 5.47
C ASP A 53 4.04 -0.83 4.84
N SER A 54 4.18 0.49 5.03
CA SER A 54 5.36 1.23 4.60
C SER A 54 6.12 1.77 5.80
N GLY A 55 7.39 1.42 5.88
CA GLY A 55 8.33 1.98 6.82
C GLY A 55 9.13 3.14 6.23
N HIS A 56 9.38 4.17 7.02
CA HIS A 56 10.21 5.31 6.69
C HIS A 56 11.21 5.60 7.80
N ARG A 57 12.49 5.70 7.43
CA ARG A 57 13.56 6.07 8.37
C ARG A 57 13.34 7.48 8.87
N LYS A 58 13.55 7.68 10.18
CA LYS A 58 13.51 9.00 10.83
C LYS A 58 14.67 9.15 11.81
N SER A 59 15.09 10.40 12.00
CA SER A 59 16.08 10.79 12.99
C SER A 59 15.39 11.39 14.22
N GLY A 60 15.91 11.12 15.41
CA GLY A 60 15.33 11.58 16.68
C GLY A 60 14.20 10.69 17.20
N ASN A 61 13.53 11.13 18.26
CA ASN A 61 12.52 10.38 19.02
C ASN A 61 11.25 11.21 19.33
N LEU A 62 11.11 12.41 18.76
CA LEU A 62 10.02 13.35 19.10
C LEU A 62 8.79 13.25 18.17
N THR A 63 8.86 12.40 17.14
CA THR A 63 7.74 12.20 16.22
C THR A 63 6.90 11.01 16.68
N ALA A 64 5.58 11.15 16.70
CA ALA A 64 4.66 10.09 17.07
C ALA A 64 4.88 8.84 16.20
N GLY A 65 4.88 7.66 16.82
CA GLY A 65 5.10 6.39 16.13
C GLY A 65 6.55 6.13 15.70
N VAL A 66 7.50 7.03 16.00
CA VAL A 66 8.93 6.75 15.80
C VAL A 66 9.39 5.70 16.81
N GLY A 67 10.13 4.70 16.31
CA GLY A 67 10.84 3.76 17.15
C GLY A 67 11.71 2.81 16.32
N ARG A 68 12.43 1.92 17.01
CA ARG A 68 13.19 0.84 16.38
C ARG A 68 12.24 -0.22 15.83
N GLN A 69 12.07 -0.23 14.51
CA GLN A 69 11.09 -1.06 13.82
C GLN A 69 11.71 -1.66 12.56
N TYR A 70 11.23 -2.82 12.11
CA TYR A 70 11.62 -3.33 10.81
C TYR A 70 11.09 -2.40 9.72
N LEU A 71 11.99 -1.83 8.93
CA LEU A 71 11.68 -0.91 7.85
C LEU A 71 11.90 -1.62 6.52
N GLY A 72 10.79 -1.99 5.85
CA GLY A 72 10.84 -2.73 4.58
C GLY A 72 11.70 -2.04 3.51
N GLU A 73 11.68 -0.70 3.44
CA GLU A 73 12.46 0.10 2.47
C GLU A 73 13.99 -0.12 2.57
N ILE A 74 14.50 -0.48 3.76
CA ILE A 74 15.94 -0.69 4.00
C ILE A 74 16.27 -2.13 4.41
N GLY A 75 15.28 -3.02 4.45
CA GLY A 75 15.44 -4.45 4.77
C GLY A 75 15.96 -4.74 6.18
N LYS A 76 15.92 -3.78 7.12
CA LYS A 76 16.47 -3.92 8.47
C LYS A 76 15.69 -3.18 9.53
N THR A 77 15.93 -3.56 10.78
CA THR A 77 15.42 -2.81 11.94
C THR A 77 16.19 -1.52 12.12
N ASP A 78 15.49 -0.39 11.99
CA ASP A 78 16.05 0.93 12.26
C ASP A 78 15.01 1.87 12.87
N ASN A 79 15.45 3.05 13.28
CA ASN A 79 14.57 4.09 13.79
C ASN A 79 13.71 4.66 12.67
N GLY A 80 12.39 4.57 12.82
CA GLY A 80 11.47 5.03 11.80
C GLY A 80 10.00 4.94 12.21
N ILE A 81 9.14 5.34 11.30
CA ILE A 81 7.68 5.25 11.40
C ILE A 81 7.20 4.19 10.43
N VAL A 82 6.21 3.40 10.83
CA VAL A 82 5.52 2.47 9.95
C VAL A 82 4.05 2.86 9.87
N ALA A 83 3.50 2.90 8.66
CA ALA A 83 2.08 3.10 8.43
C ALA A 83 1.49 1.89 7.69
N VAL A 84 0.34 1.41 8.16
CA VAL A 84 -0.45 0.37 7.50
C VAL A 84 -1.43 1.06 6.56
N THR A 85 -1.61 0.50 5.37
CA THR A 85 -2.48 1.06 4.34
C THR A 85 -3.37 0.00 3.73
N THR A 86 -4.50 0.44 3.18
CA THR A 86 -5.34 -0.37 2.31
C THR A 86 -5.43 0.26 0.93
N HIS A 87 -5.38 -0.57 -0.10
CA HIS A 87 -5.44 -0.15 -1.49
C HIS A 87 -6.44 -0.97 -2.27
N LEU A 88 -7.18 -0.32 -3.14
CA LEU A 88 -8.01 -0.98 -4.13
C LEU A 88 -7.22 -1.19 -5.41
N TYR A 89 -7.29 -2.38 -5.99
CA TYR A 89 -6.92 -2.63 -7.38
C TYR A 89 -8.02 -3.36 -8.13
N ASP A 90 -8.42 -2.87 -9.30
CA ASP A 90 -9.53 -3.44 -10.09
C ASP A 90 -9.12 -3.95 -11.48
N GLY A 91 -7.81 -4.16 -11.70
CA GLY A 91 -7.26 -4.49 -13.02
C GLY A 91 -6.92 -3.27 -13.88
N LYS A 92 -7.41 -2.07 -13.54
CA LYS A 92 -7.19 -0.83 -14.31
C LYS A 92 -6.60 0.30 -13.48
N LYS A 93 -7.02 0.43 -12.23
CA LYS A 93 -6.58 1.50 -11.33
C LYS A 93 -6.22 0.94 -9.96
N SER A 94 -5.18 1.53 -9.38
CA SER A 94 -4.80 1.37 -7.98
C SER A 94 -5.17 2.63 -7.22
N VAL A 95 -5.98 2.54 -6.17
CA VAL A 95 -6.45 3.69 -5.38
C VAL A 95 -6.14 3.46 -3.91
N PRO A 96 -5.34 4.32 -3.25
CA PRO A 96 -5.17 4.24 -1.80
C PRO A 96 -6.50 4.55 -1.11
N LEU A 97 -6.95 3.70 -0.19
CA LEU A 97 -8.22 3.85 0.51
C LEU A 97 -8.02 4.49 1.88
N ASP A 98 -7.25 3.84 2.75
CA ASP A 98 -7.00 4.31 4.11
C ASP A 98 -5.54 4.10 4.53
N ILE A 99 -5.14 4.86 5.56
CA ILE A 99 -3.83 4.79 6.20
C ILE A 99 -3.99 4.98 7.70
N GLU A 100 -3.15 4.30 8.48
CA GLU A 100 -3.03 4.49 9.92
C GLU A 100 -1.58 4.24 10.36
N ILE A 101 -1.12 4.97 11.38
CA ILE A 101 0.25 4.86 11.89
C ILE A 101 0.30 3.78 12.96
N TYR A 102 1.27 2.87 12.85
CA TYR A 102 1.59 1.96 13.92
C TYR A 102 2.45 2.68 14.98
N GLN A 103 1.96 2.70 16.22
CA GLN A 103 2.67 3.26 17.36
C GLN A 103 3.31 2.10 18.16
N PRO A 104 4.63 1.89 18.08
CA PRO A 104 5.27 0.86 18.88
C PRO A 104 5.10 1.18 20.37
N ALA A 105 4.97 0.14 21.21
CA ALA A 105 4.81 0.31 22.66
C ALA A 105 5.90 1.22 23.27
N SER A 106 7.14 1.15 22.76
CA SER A 106 8.24 2.01 23.22
C SER A 106 8.05 3.50 22.94
N SER A 107 7.10 3.88 22.09
CA SER A 107 6.76 5.28 21.76
C SER A 107 5.55 5.81 22.54
N LEU A 108 4.92 4.97 23.36
CA LEU A 108 3.70 5.27 24.10
C LEU A 108 3.99 5.35 25.60
N ALA A 109 3.21 6.15 26.34
CA ALA A 109 3.46 6.42 27.75
C ALA A 109 3.21 5.17 28.63
N GLU A 110 2.15 4.42 28.33
CA GLU A 110 1.74 3.21 29.06
C GLU A 110 2.20 1.92 28.35
N GLY A 111 3.07 2.04 27.34
CA GLY A 111 3.63 0.89 26.64
C GLY A 111 2.58 0.08 25.91
N LYS A 112 2.42 -1.19 26.30
CA LYS A 112 1.44 -2.13 25.71
C LYS A 112 0.03 -1.97 26.27
N GLU A 113 -0.10 -1.36 27.45
CA GLU A 113 -1.39 -1.11 28.11
C GLU A 113 -2.02 0.20 27.63
N ASP A 114 -1.26 1.00 26.88
CA ASP A 114 -1.75 2.24 26.28
C ASP A 114 -2.91 1.95 25.32
N LYS A 115 -4.02 2.67 25.49
CA LYS A 115 -5.22 2.54 24.64
C LYS A 115 -4.95 2.79 23.15
N GLU A 116 -3.88 3.52 22.81
CA GLU A 116 -3.49 3.76 21.42
C GLU A 116 -2.60 2.65 20.85
N PHE A 117 -2.11 1.73 21.68
CA PHE A 117 -1.34 0.60 21.23
C PHE A 117 -2.24 -0.39 20.49
N LYS A 118 -1.98 -0.54 19.19
CA LYS A 118 -2.59 -1.56 18.34
C LYS A 118 -1.51 -2.23 17.53
N LYS A 119 -1.53 -3.56 17.45
CA LYS A 119 -0.63 -4.31 16.57
C LYS A 119 -1.00 -4.03 15.12
N LYS A 120 -0.02 -4.10 14.21
CA LYS A 120 -0.27 -3.90 12.77
C LYS A 120 -1.42 -4.74 12.19
N PRO A 121 -1.59 -6.03 12.55
CA PRO A 121 -2.73 -6.82 12.10
C PRO A 121 -4.08 -6.31 12.62
N GLU A 122 -4.14 -5.76 13.82
CA GLU A 122 -5.35 -5.14 14.37
C GLU A 122 -5.68 -3.84 13.61
N ILE A 123 -4.66 -3.02 13.32
CA ILE A 123 -4.80 -1.84 12.46
C ILE A 123 -5.30 -2.23 11.06
N ALA A 124 -4.73 -3.28 10.46
CA ALA A 124 -5.15 -3.76 9.15
C ALA A 124 -6.64 -4.17 9.14
N ILE A 125 -7.10 -4.89 10.17
CA ILE A 125 -8.52 -5.24 10.33
C ILE A 125 -9.39 -3.97 10.47
N ASP A 126 -8.98 -2.99 11.27
CA ASP A 126 -9.71 -1.71 11.39
C ASP A 126 -9.85 -1.01 10.02
N LEU A 127 -8.80 -1.01 9.19
CA LEU A 127 -8.84 -0.41 7.85
C LEU A 127 -9.72 -1.20 6.88
N ILE A 128 -9.72 -2.54 6.96
CA ILE A 128 -10.63 -3.39 6.21
C ILE A 128 -12.08 -3.09 6.61
N ASP A 129 -12.37 -3.00 7.91
CA ASP A 129 -13.70 -2.71 8.42
C ASP A 129 -14.21 -1.34 7.99
N ARG A 130 -13.33 -0.32 7.89
CA ARG A 130 -13.66 0.97 7.28
C ARG A 130 -14.07 0.80 5.81
N SER A 131 -13.31 0.03 5.03
CA SER A 131 -13.67 -0.27 3.63
C SER A 131 -15.02 -0.99 3.53
N LEU A 132 -15.28 -1.97 4.39
CA LEU A 132 -16.56 -2.69 4.42
C LEU A 132 -17.73 -1.79 4.85
N THR A 133 -17.51 -0.86 5.79
CA THR A 133 -18.53 0.09 6.26
C THR A 133 -18.96 1.05 5.14
N ARG A 134 -18.05 1.40 4.22
CA ARG A 134 -18.38 2.19 3.01
C ARG A 134 -19.19 1.40 1.96
N GLY A 135 -19.45 0.11 2.20
CA GLY A 135 -20.09 -0.78 1.23
C GLY A 135 -19.13 -1.28 0.15
N TYR A 136 -17.83 -1.03 0.27
CA TYR A 136 -16.84 -1.61 -0.63
C TYR A 136 -16.72 -3.11 -0.30
N ARG A 137 -16.93 -3.93 -1.32
CA ARG A 137 -16.94 -5.40 -1.20
C ARG A 137 -15.83 -5.96 -2.10
N PRO A 138 -14.65 -6.24 -1.53
CA PRO A 138 -13.56 -6.81 -2.30
C PRO A 138 -13.89 -8.25 -2.69
N LYS A 139 -13.38 -8.67 -3.85
CA LYS A 139 -13.40 -10.08 -4.28
C LYS A 139 -12.39 -10.91 -3.49
N ILE A 140 -11.24 -10.32 -3.19
CA ILE A 140 -10.16 -10.96 -2.45
C ILE A 140 -9.33 -9.92 -1.70
N VAL A 141 -8.78 -10.31 -0.55
CA VAL A 141 -7.79 -9.53 0.20
C VAL A 141 -6.39 -10.08 -0.09
N LEU A 142 -5.49 -9.23 -0.55
CA LEU A 142 -4.10 -9.59 -0.84
C LEU A 142 -3.19 -9.07 0.27
N ILE A 143 -2.38 -9.95 0.84
CA ILE A 143 -1.55 -9.65 2.01
C ILE A 143 -0.15 -10.24 1.87
N ASP A 144 0.83 -9.62 2.51
CA ASP A 144 2.20 -10.13 2.54
C ASP A 144 2.37 -11.31 3.54
N ALA A 145 3.60 -11.81 3.66
CA ALA A 145 3.93 -12.85 4.63
C ALA A 145 3.83 -12.38 6.09
N GLY A 146 4.01 -11.08 6.38
CA GLY A 146 3.84 -10.53 7.73
C GLY A 146 2.43 -10.76 8.27
N TYR A 147 1.41 -10.51 7.43
CA TYR A 147 0.01 -10.77 7.78
C TYR A 147 -0.39 -12.23 7.58
N GLY A 148 0.06 -12.91 6.52
CA GLY A 148 -0.33 -14.29 6.23
C GLY A 148 0.19 -15.32 7.23
N ASN A 149 1.27 -15.03 7.96
CA ASN A 149 1.71 -15.88 9.07
C ASN A 149 0.92 -15.66 10.38
N ASN A 150 0.08 -14.62 10.45
CA ASN A 150 -0.71 -14.32 11.64
C ASN A 150 -2.06 -15.06 11.58
N THR A 151 -2.16 -16.17 12.30
CA THR A 151 -3.37 -17.01 12.34
C THR A 151 -4.61 -16.22 12.79
N ASN A 152 -4.48 -15.34 13.79
CA ASN A 152 -5.62 -14.55 14.29
C ASN A 152 -6.11 -13.54 13.25
N PHE A 153 -5.19 -12.97 12.46
CA PHE A 153 -5.55 -12.09 11.35
C PHE A 153 -6.32 -12.85 10.26
N LEU A 154 -5.85 -14.04 9.88
CA LEU A 154 -6.56 -14.88 8.90
C LEU A 154 -7.96 -15.28 9.38
N LYS A 155 -8.10 -15.65 10.67
CA LYS A 155 -9.42 -15.90 11.28
C LYS A 155 -10.33 -14.69 11.22
N ALA A 156 -9.81 -13.51 11.56
CA ALA A 156 -10.59 -12.27 11.51
C ALA A 156 -11.10 -11.96 10.08
N LEU A 157 -10.35 -12.31 9.03
CA LEU A 157 -10.82 -12.23 7.65
C LEU A 157 -11.94 -13.25 7.35
N GLU A 158 -11.79 -14.49 7.83
CA GLU A 158 -12.77 -15.56 7.64
C GLU A 158 -14.09 -15.29 8.36
N GLU A 159 -14.04 -14.77 9.59
CA GLU A 159 -15.22 -14.30 10.36
C GLU A 159 -16.00 -13.22 9.60
N ARG A 160 -15.29 -12.38 8.84
CA ARG A 160 -15.86 -11.35 7.96
C ARG A 160 -16.30 -11.90 6.60
N LYS A 161 -16.19 -13.22 6.38
CA LYS A 161 -16.49 -13.92 5.13
C LYS A 161 -15.67 -13.39 3.94
N LEU A 162 -14.44 -12.94 4.20
CA LEU A 162 -13.53 -12.43 3.18
C LEU A 162 -12.64 -13.56 2.64
N LYS A 163 -12.52 -13.60 1.31
CA LYS A 163 -11.53 -14.41 0.63
C LYS A 163 -10.17 -13.72 0.72
N TYR A 164 -9.10 -14.47 0.92
CA TYR A 164 -7.75 -13.91 0.97
C TYR A 164 -6.76 -14.74 0.15
N LEU A 165 -5.71 -14.10 -0.34
CA LEU A 165 -4.50 -14.73 -0.84
C LEU A 165 -3.30 -14.02 -0.23
N GLY A 166 -2.51 -14.75 0.56
CA GLY A 166 -1.44 -14.18 1.36
C GLY A 166 -0.12 -14.90 1.20
N GLY A 167 0.98 -14.17 1.39
CA GLY A 167 2.31 -14.76 1.56
C GLY A 167 2.41 -15.58 2.85
N LEU A 168 3.32 -16.55 2.88
CA LEU A 168 3.71 -17.30 4.07
C LEU A 168 5.23 -17.29 4.22
N ALA A 169 5.70 -17.52 5.44
CA ALA A 169 7.12 -17.68 5.70
C ALA A 169 7.53 -19.12 5.38
N LYS A 170 8.73 -19.29 4.82
CA LYS A 170 9.29 -20.58 4.46
C LYS A 170 9.36 -21.60 5.63
N ASN A 171 9.46 -21.12 6.87
CA ASN A 171 9.49 -21.93 8.08
C ASN A 171 8.11 -22.18 8.69
N ARG A 172 7.02 -21.71 8.05
CA ARG A 172 5.65 -22.00 8.49
C ARG A 172 5.44 -23.50 8.45
N LYS A 173 4.89 -24.04 9.54
CA LYS A 173 4.55 -25.46 9.66
C LYS A 173 3.14 -25.71 9.14
N VAL A 174 3.00 -26.77 8.37
CA VAL A 174 1.73 -27.29 7.85
C VAL A 174 1.58 -28.75 8.24
N ILE A 175 0.35 -29.21 8.38
CA ILE A 175 0.01 -30.60 8.66
C ILE A 175 -0.51 -31.18 7.35
N ILE A 176 0.24 -32.14 6.81
CA ILE A 176 -0.11 -32.87 5.59
C ILE A 176 -0.45 -34.31 5.96
N GLU A 177 -1.35 -34.92 5.18
CA GLU A 177 -1.68 -36.33 5.31
C GLU A 177 -0.80 -37.13 4.34
N LYS A 178 -0.03 -38.10 4.86
CA LYS A 178 0.77 -39.01 4.05
C LYS A 178 -0.04 -40.23 3.61
N GLU A 179 0.49 -40.96 2.62
CA GLU A 179 0.00 -42.29 2.27
C GLU A 179 -0.08 -43.17 3.54
N GLY A 180 -1.27 -43.70 3.82
CA GLY A 180 -1.57 -44.44 5.05
C GLY A 180 -2.31 -43.65 6.14
N GLY A 181 -2.71 -42.39 5.89
CA GLY A 181 -3.56 -41.60 6.79
C GLY A 181 -2.82 -41.01 7.99
N VAL A 182 -1.49 -41.03 7.97
CA VAL A 182 -0.67 -40.48 9.05
C VAL A 182 -0.46 -38.99 8.80
N GLU A 183 -0.91 -38.16 9.74
CA GLU A 183 -0.64 -36.73 9.73
C GLU A 183 0.81 -36.45 10.12
N GLU A 184 1.52 -35.70 9.28
CA GLU A 184 2.86 -35.21 9.56
C GLU A 184 2.87 -33.68 9.60
N THR A 185 3.53 -33.11 10.60
CA THR A 185 3.82 -31.68 10.65
C THR A 185 5.18 -31.40 10.00
N ILE A 186 5.18 -30.67 8.89
CA ILE A 186 6.39 -30.33 8.11
C ILE A 186 6.50 -28.81 7.87
N GLN A 187 7.72 -28.29 7.76
CA GLN A 187 7.92 -26.89 7.33
C GLN A 187 7.75 -26.77 5.81
N LEU A 188 7.21 -25.65 5.34
CA LEU A 188 7.02 -25.43 3.90
C LEU A 188 8.31 -25.54 3.08
N GLU A 189 9.44 -25.06 3.59
CA GLU A 189 10.74 -25.20 2.90
C GLU A 189 11.17 -26.68 2.78
N GLN A 190 10.88 -27.50 3.79
CA GLN A 190 11.19 -28.93 3.76
C GLN A 190 10.24 -29.67 2.82
N LEU A 191 8.96 -29.31 2.83
CA LEU A 191 7.97 -29.83 1.90
C LEU A 191 8.37 -29.52 0.46
N ALA A 192 8.76 -28.28 0.15
CA ALA A 192 9.22 -27.88 -1.18
C ALA A 192 10.38 -28.73 -1.69
N LYS A 193 11.31 -29.14 -0.83
CA LYS A 193 12.45 -30.02 -1.17
C LYS A 193 12.05 -31.49 -1.37
N SER A 194 10.90 -31.90 -0.85
CA SER A 194 10.41 -33.28 -0.97
C SER A 194 9.52 -33.53 -2.20
N LEU A 195 9.06 -32.46 -2.87
CA LEU A 195 8.21 -32.55 -4.05
C LEU A 195 8.99 -33.04 -5.28
N SER A 196 8.33 -33.85 -6.10
CA SER A 196 8.87 -34.37 -7.36
C SER A 196 8.62 -33.41 -8.52
N GLU A 197 9.33 -33.57 -9.65
CA GLU A 197 9.14 -32.71 -10.84
C GLU A 197 7.69 -32.70 -11.38
N LYS A 198 6.91 -33.76 -11.12
CA LYS A 198 5.52 -33.89 -11.57
C LYS A 198 4.54 -33.01 -10.78
N ASP A 199 4.93 -32.58 -9.59
CA ASP A 199 4.10 -31.77 -8.70
C ASP A 199 4.12 -30.28 -9.09
N TRP A 200 4.98 -29.90 -10.05
CA TRP A 200 5.20 -28.52 -10.47
C TRP A 200 4.57 -28.23 -11.83
N GLU A 201 3.71 -27.21 -11.86
CA GLU A 201 3.15 -26.65 -13.08
C GLU A 201 3.98 -25.44 -13.53
N LYS A 202 4.41 -25.43 -14.79
CA LYS A 202 5.13 -24.30 -15.38
C LYS A 202 4.14 -23.22 -15.84
N ILE A 203 4.26 -22.02 -15.26
CA ILE A 203 3.43 -20.86 -15.58
C ILE A 203 4.28 -19.73 -16.17
N THR A 204 3.88 -19.23 -17.34
CA THR A 204 4.45 -18.02 -17.94
C THR A 204 3.55 -16.83 -17.65
N LEU A 205 4.12 -15.80 -17.01
CA LEU A 205 3.47 -14.53 -16.71
C LEU A 205 3.92 -13.48 -17.73
N ASN A 206 2.95 -12.91 -18.44
CA ASN A 206 3.17 -11.78 -19.34
C ASN A 206 3.05 -10.47 -18.55
N LEU A 207 4.09 -10.17 -17.76
CA LEU A 207 4.27 -8.87 -17.11
C LEU A 207 5.06 -7.93 -18.07
N ASP A 208 5.56 -6.79 -17.58
CA ASP A 208 6.47 -5.92 -18.34
C ASP A 208 7.71 -6.68 -18.87
N LYS A 209 8.12 -7.72 -18.15
CA LYS A 209 9.08 -8.73 -18.59
C LYS A 209 8.46 -10.10 -18.40
N GLU A 210 8.57 -10.95 -19.41
CA GLU A 210 8.12 -12.33 -19.30
C GLU A 210 8.83 -13.02 -18.13
N LYS A 211 8.06 -13.51 -17.15
CA LYS A 211 8.56 -14.25 -15.99
C LYS A 211 7.97 -15.66 -16.05
N THR A 212 8.83 -16.66 -16.16
CA THR A 212 8.43 -18.06 -16.01
C THR A 212 8.64 -18.47 -14.55
N VAL A 213 7.63 -19.10 -13.96
CA VAL A 213 7.67 -19.66 -12.60
C VAL A 213 7.13 -21.09 -12.60
N TRP A 214 7.53 -21.87 -11.61
CA TRP A 214 7.02 -23.21 -11.36
C TRP A 214 6.21 -23.19 -10.08
N VAL A 215 5.03 -23.78 -10.11
CA VAL A 215 4.04 -23.67 -9.04
C VAL A 215 3.56 -25.07 -8.64
N ALA A 216 3.66 -25.39 -7.36
CA ALA A 216 3.01 -26.57 -6.78
C ALA A 216 1.84 -26.11 -5.92
N VAL A 217 0.64 -26.66 -6.15
CA VAL A 217 -0.58 -26.36 -5.38
C VAL A 217 -1.01 -27.59 -4.62
N PHE A 218 -1.29 -27.46 -3.34
CA PHE A 218 -1.70 -28.56 -2.48
C PHE A 218 -2.61 -28.06 -1.35
N ARG A 219 -3.29 -29.00 -0.69
CA ARG A 219 -4.11 -28.72 0.49
C ARG A 219 -3.40 -29.20 1.74
N ALA A 220 -3.42 -28.38 2.78
CA ALA A 220 -2.89 -28.75 4.08
C ALA A 220 -3.64 -28.03 5.20
N LYS A 221 -3.55 -28.58 6.41
CA LYS A 221 -4.05 -27.91 7.63
C LYS A 221 -2.93 -27.05 8.21
N ILE A 222 -3.32 -25.98 8.90
CA ILE A 222 -2.40 -25.13 9.64
C ILE A 222 -2.86 -25.11 11.08
N SER A 223 -1.92 -25.28 12.01
CA SER A 223 -2.25 -25.23 13.44
C SER A 223 -3.03 -23.97 13.77
N GLN A 224 -4.08 -24.13 14.59
CA GLN A 224 -5.02 -23.09 14.99
C GLN A 224 -5.97 -22.59 13.89
N LEU A 225 -5.87 -23.01 12.63
CA LEU A 225 -6.90 -22.77 11.61
C LEU A 225 -7.78 -24.01 11.43
N GLU A 226 -9.09 -23.81 11.37
CA GLU A 226 -10.04 -24.91 11.18
C GLU A 226 -10.15 -25.28 9.70
N GLY A 227 -10.03 -26.57 9.41
CA GLY A 227 -10.08 -27.11 8.06
C GLY A 227 -8.81 -26.87 7.25
N GLU A 228 -8.79 -27.45 6.05
CA GLU A 228 -7.68 -27.30 5.12
C GLU A 228 -7.74 -25.96 4.38
N ARG A 229 -6.57 -25.49 3.95
CA ARG A 229 -6.44 -24.34 3.04
C ARG A 229 -5.72 -24.79 1.78
N ASN A 230 -5.93 -24.07 0.69
CA ASN A 230 -5.10 -24.21 -0.49
C ASN A 230 -3.80 -23.44 -0.22
N LEU A 231 -2.68 -24.11 -0.45
CA LEU A 231 -1.35 -23.52 -0.38
C LEU A 231 -0.68 -23.66 -1.74
N ALA A 232 0.26 -22.76 -2.00
CA ALA A 232 1.14 -22.89 -3.14
C ALA A 232 2.59 -22.59 -2.78
N ILE A 233 3.48 -23.28 -3.46
CA ILE A 233 4.91 -22.95 -3.50
C ILE A 233 5.21 -22.48 -4.91
N VAL A 234 5.88 -21.34 -5.04
CA VAL A 234 6.21 -20.73 -6.33
C VAL A 234 7.71 -20.47 -6.38
N MET A 235 8.37 -20.96 -7.42
CA MET A 235 9.82 -20.79 -7.62
C MET A 235 10.12 -20.17 -8.97
N ASN A 236 11.23 -19.44 -9.05
CA ASN A 236 11.69 -18.80 -10.28
C ASN A 236 12.57 -19.68 -11.18
N ALA A 237 12.71 -20.97 -10.84
CA ALA A 237 13.51 -21.94 -11.59
C ALA A 237 12.80 -23.30 -11.62
N SER A 238 13.29 -24.23 -12.45
CA SER A 238 12.67 -25.56 -12.60
C SER A 238 13.01 -26.54 -11.47
N SER A 239 13.87 -26.17 -10.51
CA SER A 239 14.22 -27.00 -9.36
C SER A 239 14.63 -26.14 -8.16
N MET A 240 14.51 -26.71 -6.95
CA MET A 240 14.85 -26.03 -5.70
C MET A 240 16.34 -25.66 -5.60
N GLU A 241 17.24 -26.43 -6.21
CA GLU A 241 18.69 -26.14 -6.19
C GLU A 241 19.06 -24.94 -7.05
N LYS A 242 18.27 -24.68 -8.10
CA LYS A 242 18.48 -23.57 -9.04
C LYS A 242 17.68 -22.32 -8.65
N ALA A 243 16.65 -22.47 -7.82
CA ALA A 243 15.78 -21.39 -7.43
C ALA A 243 16.53 -20.39 -6.53
N THR A 244 16.48 -19.12 -6.91
CA THR A 244 17.01 -18.02 -6.08
C THR A 244 15.90 -17.31 -5.30
N GLU A 245 14.66 -17.48 -5.74
CA GLU A 245 13.46 -16.90 -5.14
C GLU A 245 12.39 -18.01 -5.03
N VAL A 246 11.93 -18.24 -3.79
CA VAL A 246 10.86 -19.20 -3.49
C VAL A 246 9.83 -18.52 -2.59
N ASP A 247 8.64 -18.36 -3.12
CA ASP A 247 7.49 -17.79 -2.45
C ASP A 247 6.52 -18.88 -1.99
N TYR A 248 5.85 -18.61 -0.88
CA TYR A 248 4.88 -19.52 -0.28
C TYR A 248 3.57 -18.77 -0.12
N PHE A 249 2.46 -19.36 -0.51
CA PHE A 249 1.15 -18.72 -0.49
C PHE A 249 0.10 -19.56 0.25
N ILE A 250 -0.90 -18.87 0.77
CA ILE A 250 -2.11 -19.45 1.39
C ILE A 250 -3.36 -18.74 0.90
N THR A 251 -4.42 -19.51 0.66
CA THR A 251 -5.75 -18.98 0.40
C THR A 251 -6.85 -19.82 1.05
N ASN A 252 -7.91 -19.15 1.51
CA ASN A 252 -9.16 -19.78 1.97
C ASN A 252 -10.21 -19.93 0.86
N VAL A 253 -9.86 -19.62 -0.39
CA VAL A 253 -10.72 -19.93 -1.54
C VAL A 253 -10.77 -21.45 -1.68
N VAL A 254 -11.97 -22.03 -1.71
CA VAL A 254 -12.19 -23.48 -1.68
C VAL A 254 -12.65 -24.04 -3.03
N GLU A 255 -13.13 -23.18 -3.92
CA GLU A 255 -13.60 -23.58 -5.24
C GLU A 255 -12.43 -24.08 -6.09
N ALA A 256 -12.30 -25.40 -6.24
CA ALA A 256 -11.17 -26.05 -6.92
C ALA A 256 -10.97 -25.55 -8.36
N ASP A 257 -12.07 -25.29 -9.09
CA ASP A 257 -12.02 -24.73 -10.46
C ASP A 257 -11.45 -23.30 -10.49
N THR A 258 -11.43 -22.61 -9.35
CA THR A 258 -10.89 -21.26 -9.21
C THR A 258 -9.42 -21.28 -8.79
N VAL A 259 -9.00 -22.18 -7.89
CA VAL A 259 -7.65 -22.17 -7.30
C VAL A 259 -6.66 -22.98 -8.13
N THR A 260 -6.31 -22.45 -9.30
CA THR A 260 -5.24 -23.00 -10.15
C THR A 260 -3.89 -22.34 -9.87
N ALA A 261 -2.79 -22.99 -10.25
CA ALA A 261 -1.45 -22.40 -10.19
C ALA A 261 -1.40 -21.02 -10.88
N SER A 262 -2.00 -20.93 -12.07
CA SER A 262 -2.10 -19.68 -12.83
C SER A 262 -2.89 -18.61 -12.08
N TRP A 263 -4.03 -18.97 -11.48
CA TRP A 263 -4.85 -18.04 -10.72
C TRP A 263 -4.11 -17.48 -9.52
N ILE A 264 -3.40 -18.32 -8.75
CA ILE A 264 -2.65 -17.90 -7.56
C ILE A 264 -1.60 -16.85 -7.95
N VAL A 265 -0.76 -17.16 -8.92
CA VAL A 265 0.35 -16.27 -9.29
C VAL A 265 -0.18 -14.98 -9.92
N ARG A 266 -1.14 -15.06 -10.85
CA ARG A 266 -1.72 -13.85 -11.47
C ARG A 266 -2.42 -12.96 -10.44
N THR A 267 -3.22 -13.54 -9.56
CA THR A 267 -3.94 -12.78 -8.53
C THR A 267 -2.97 -12.14 -7.54
N TYR A 268 -1.92 -12.85 -7.12
CA TYR A 268 -0.95 -12.28 -6.18
C TYR A 268 -0.13 -11.14 -6.80
N THR A 269 0.17 -11.19 -8.10
CA THR A 269 0.90 -10.09 -8.78
C THR A 269 0.17 -8.75 -8.74
N GLU A 270 -1.15 -8.75 -8.52
CA GLU A 270 -1.93 -7.53 -8.32
C GLU A 270 -1.45 -6.74 -7.09
N ARG A 271 -0.88 -7.41 -6.08
CA ARG A 271 -0.27 -6.77 -4.90
C ARG A 271 0.81 -5.75 -5.30
N ASN A 272 1.55 -5.98 -6.40
CA ASN A 272 2.64 -5.10 -6.85
C ASN A 272 2.19 -3.65 -7.07
N TRP A 273 0.90 -3.40 -7.31
CA TRP A 273 0.35 -2.06 -7.45
C TRP A 273 0.43 -1.20 -6.18
N VAL A 274 0.57 -1.81 -5.00
CA VAL A 274 0.84 -1.07 -3.76
C VAL A 274 2.27 -0.51 -3.74
N GLU A 275 3.22 -1.27 -4.30
CA GLU A 275 4.62 -0.83 -4.40
C GLU A 275 4.77 0.27 -5.44
N VAL A 276 4.02 0.20 -6.55
CA VAL A 276 3.91 1.28 -7.53
C VAL A 276 3.41 2.56 -6.86
N PHE A 277 2.32 2.47 -6.09
CA PHE A 277 1.79 3.60 -5.31
C PHE A 277 2.86 4.18 -4.39
N TYR A 278 3.54 3.35 -3.59
CA TYR A 278 4.56 3.84 -2.67
C TYR A 278 5.71 4.53 -3.39
N ARG A 279 6.18 3.97 -4.50
CA ARG A 279 7.24 4.61 -5.30
C ARG A 279 6.81 5.98 -5.80
N GLU A 280 5.57 6.11 -6.29
CA GLU A 280 5.04 7.37 -6.81
C GLU A 280 4.80 8.40 -5.70
N ALA A 281 4.14 8.00 -4.61
CA ALA A 281 3.82 8.87 -3.49
C ALA A 281 5.08 9.35 -2.74
N LYS A 282 6.07 8.47 -2.54
CA LYS A 282 7.36 8.81 -1.93
C LYS A 282 8.24 9.65 -2.83
N GLY A 283 8.27 9.33 -4.13
CA GLY A 283 9.17 9.95 -5.09
C GLY A 283 8.69 11.33 -5.57
N TRP A 284 7.38 11.52 -5.70
CA TRP A 284 6.83 12.71 -6.36
C TRP A 284 5.92 13.58 -5.49
N LEU A 285 5.30 13.01 -4.44
CA LEU A 285 4.27 13.68 -3.65
C LEU A 285 4.66 13.91 -2.18
N GLY A 286 5.89 13.60 -1.80
CA GLY A 286 6.40 13.90 -0.46
C GLY A 286 5.81 13.05 0.67
N LEU A 287 5.39 11.80 0.41
CA LEU A 287 4.84 10.90 1.44
C LEU A 287 5.78 10.76 2.67
N ARG A 288 7.10 10.84 2.47
CA ARG A 288 8.13 10.73 3.53
C ARG A 288 8.70 12.07 4.02
N GLU A 289 8.31 13.18 3.39
CA GLU A 289 8.97 14.50 3.54
C GLU A 289 8.35 15.38 4.62
N TYR A 290 7.34 14.87 5.34
CA TYR A 290 6.74 15.57 6.47
C TYR A 290 7.76 15.89 7.58
N GLN A 291 7.57 17.05 8.19
CA GLN A 291 8.34 17.55 9.35
C GLN A 291 7.48 17.76 10.60
N VAL A 292 6.16 17.57 10.49
CA VAL A 292 5.24 17.56 11.64
C VAL A 292 5.52 16.37 12.56
N ARG A 293 5.14 16.49 13.83
CA ARG A 293 5.56 15.56 14.88
C ARG A 293 4.44 14.78 15.53
N ASP A 294 3.26 15.36 15.70
CA ASP A 294 2.13 14.67 16.33
C ASP A 294 1.40 13.76 15.32
N LYS A 295 0.76 12.71 15.85
CA LYS A 295 0.07 11.69 15.05
C LYS A 295 -1.01 12.29 14.15
N ARG A 296 -1.78 13.25 14.66
CA ARG A 296 -2.89 13.88 13.92
C ARG A 296 -2.37 14.63 12.69
N SER A 297 -1.33 15.44 12.86
CA SER A 297 -0.69 16.17 11.76
C SER A 297 -0.06 15.23 10.73
N LEU A 298 0.51 14.11 11.17
CA LEU A 298 1.05 13.08 10.27
C LEU A 298 -0.06 12.47 9.40
N LEU A 299 -1.18 12.06 10.01
CA LEU A 299 -2.32 11.51 9.28
C LEU A 299 -2.90 12.54 8.30
N ARG A 300 -3.00 13.81 8.71
CA ARG A 300 -3.40 14.92 7.83
C ARG A 300 -2.48 15.07 6.62
N HIS A 301 -1.17 15.05 6.83
CA HIS A 301 -0.21 15.06 5.72
C HIS A 301 -0.44 13.89 4.77
N PHE A 302 -0.58 12.67 5.30
CA PHE A 302 -0.82 11.49 4.46
C PHE A 302 -2.10 11.57 3.65
N ILE A 303 -3.20 12.07 4.24
CA ILE A 303 -4.45 12.26 3.51
C ILE A 303 -4.32 13.34 2.44
N LEU A 304 -3.56 14.41 2.66
CA LEU A 304 -3.28 15.39 1.61
C LEU A 304 -2.47 14.78 0.46
N VAL A 305 -1.49 13.92 0.76
CA VAL A 305 -0.76 13.14 -0.25
C VAL A 305 -1.71 12.22 -1.02
N PHE A 306 -2.65 11.54 -0.33
CA PHE A 306 -3.67 10.72 -0.99
C PHE A 306 -4.58 11.57 -1.89
N CYS A 307 -4.96 12.77 -1.46
CA CYS A 307 -5.75 13.71 -2.27
C CYS A 307 -5.01 14.09 -3.56
N ALA A 308 -3.74 14.49 -3.44
CA ALA A 308 -2.90 14.81 -4.60
C ALA A 308 -2.74 13.61 -5.53
N TYR A 309 -2.51 12.42 -4.98
CA TYR A 309 -2.40 11.18 -5.75
C TYR A 309 -3.68 10.89 -6.53
N THR A 310 -4.84 10.92 -5.87
CA THR A 310 -6.13 10.68 -6.53
C THR A 310 -6.52 11.77 -7.52
N PHE A 311 -6.10 13.02 -7.31
CA PHE A 311 -6.34 14.10 -8.26
C PHE A 311 -5.62 13.83 -9.59
N ILE A 312 -4.33 13.48 -9.53
CA ILE A 312 -3.56 13.12 -10.73
C ILE A 312 -4.13 11.87 -11.38
N LEU A 313 -4.45 10.84 -10.58
CA LEU A 313 -5.07 9.61 -11.09
C LEU A 313 -6.44 9.87 -11.74
N TRP A 314 -7.26 10.74 -11.16
CA TRP A 314 -8.55 11.14 -11.72
C TRP A 314 -8.38 11.76 -13.10
N HIS A 315 -7.47 12.72 -13.23
CA HIS A 315 -7.21 13.38 -14.52
C HIS A 315 -6.60 12.43 -15.55
N LYS A 316 -5.76 11.48 -15.11
CA LYS A 316 -5.25 10.39 -15.97
C LYS A 316 -6.39 9.53 -16.50
N LEU A 317 -7.29 9.07 -15.63
CA LEU A 317 -8.39 8.16 -15.99
C LEU A 317 -9.51 8.84 -16.81
N THR A 318 -9.72 10.14 -16.61
CA THR A 318 -10.76 10.92 -17.31
C THR A 318 -10.24 11.62 -18.57
N GLY A 319 -8.91 11.68 -18.76
CA GLY A 319 -8.26 12.44 -19.82
C GLY A 319 -8.31 13.96 -19.63
N GLY A 320 -8.65 14.44 -18.42
CA GLY A 320 -8.87 15.87 -18.17
C GLY A 320 -7.63 16.74 -18.44
N LEU A 321 -6.44 16.28 -18.05
CA LEU A 321 -5.19 17.01 -18.35
C LEU A 321 -4.74 16.83 -19.80
N GLN A 322 -4.97 15.65 -20.38
CA GLN A 322 -4.56 15.36 -21.76
C GLN A 322 -5.18 16.34 -22.75
N ARG A 323 -6.48 16.64 -22.63
CA ARG A 323 -7.21 17.49 -23.58
C ARG A 323 -6.63 18.90 -23.74
N GLN A 324 -5.92 19.41 -22.73
CA GLN A 324 -5.41 20.78 -22.72
C GLN A 324 -3.88 20.85 -22.73
N TRP A 325 -3.20 19.87 -22.13
CA TRP A 325 -1.77 19.98 -21.81
C TRP A 325 -0.91 18.89 -22.44
N ALA A 326 -1.46 18.03 -23.32
CA ALA A 326 -0.69 17.01 -24.02
C ALA A 326 -1.23 16.70 -25.41
N ASN A 327 -0.33 16.42 -26.36
CA ASN A 327 -0.65 15.92 -27.70
C ASN A 327 -0.53 14.39 -27.81
N ARG A 328 -0.26 13.70 -26.69
CA ARG A 328 -0.10 12.25 -26.59
C ARG A 328 -0.92 11.69 -25.41
N PRO A 329 -1.27 10.40 -25.42
CA PRO A 329 -1.87 9.74 -24.26
C PRO A 329 -0.99 9.85 -23.00
N LEU A 330 -1.62 10.05 -21.84
CA LEU A 330 -0.94 10.08 -20.54
C LEU A 330 -1.16 8.73 -19.84
N ASN A 331 -0.31 7.75 -20.14
CA ASN A 331 -0.50 6.36 -19.75
C ASN A 331 0.06 6.03 -18.35
N THR A 332 1.00 6.84 -17.88
CA THR A 332 1.63 6.68 -16.56
C THR A 332 1.22 7.79 -15.59
N PHE A 333 1.41 7.56 -14.28
CA PHE A 333 1.19 8.59 -13.28
C PHE A 333 2.13 9.80 -13.49
N VAL A 334 3.39 9.52 -13.85
CA VAL A 334 4.42 10.56 -14.05
C VAL A 334 4.07 11.46 -15.23
N GLU A 335 3.59 10.90 -16.35
CA GLU A 335 3.14 11.70 -17.50
C GLU A 335 1.95 12.60 -17.14
N ALA A 336 0.98 12.09 -16.36
CA ALA A 336 -0.14 12.88 -15.88
C ALA A 336 0.30 13.99 -14.90
N LEU A 337 1.25 13.68 -14.00
CA LEU A 337 1.84 14.65 -13.10
C LEU A 337 2.59 15.75 -13.85
N GLU A 338 3.33 15.39 -14.90
CA GLU A 338 4.08 16.35 -15.71
C GLU A 338 3.14 17.31 -16.44
N ALA A 339 2.05 16.80 -17.02
CA ALA A 339 1.01 17.63 -17.64
C ALA A 339 0.37 18.60 -16.62
N PHE A 340 0.13 18.14 -15.39
CA PHE A 340 -0.34 19.02 -14.31
C PHE A 340 0.68 20.11 -13.96
N ARG A 341 1.97 19.75 -13.83
CA ARG A 341 3.04 20.71 -13.56
C ARG A 341 3.18 21.73 -14.68
N THR A 342 3.05 21.31 -15.95
CA THR A 342 3.00 22.22 -17.09
C THR A 342 1.85 23.21 -16.93
N ALA A 343 0.63 22.74 -16.63
CA ALA A 343 -0.53 23.61 -16.41
C ALA A 343 -0.27 24.65 -15.30
N MET A 344 0.34 24.23 -14.19
CA MET A 344 0.70 25.12 -13.08
C MET A 344 1.78 26.13 -13.46
N SER A 345 2.77 25.75 -14.27
CA SER A 345 3.81 26.66 -14.76
C SER A 345 3.24 27.76 -15.65
N PHE A 346 2.29 27.44 -16.53
CA PHE A 346 1.61 28.45 -17.36
C PHE A 346 0.80 29.43 -16.49
N ARG A 347 0.02 28.93 -15.53
CA ARG A 347 -0.72 29.78 -14.59
C ARG A 347 0.21 30.66 -13.75
N PHE A 348 1.35 30.11 -13.32
CA PHE A 348 2.35 30.88 -12.58
C PHE A 348 2.98 31.97 -13.45
N PHE A 349 3.26 31.69 -14.73
CA PHE A 349 3.80 32.67 -15.66
C PHE A 349 2.81 33.82 -15.91
N GLU A 350 1.52 33.52 -16.09
CA GLU A 350 0.46 34.53 -16.20
C GLU A 350 0.38 35.38 -14.93
N TRP A 351 0.28 34.74 -13.76
CA TRP A 351 0.26 35.45 -12.48
C TRP A 351 1.49 36.33 -12.28
N LEU A 352 2.68 35.83 -12.60
CA LEU A 352 3.93 36.57 -12.47
C LEU A 352 3.96 37.80 -13.38
N THR A 353 3.37 37.71 -14.57
CA THR A 353 3.29 38.83 -15.52
C THR A 353 2.42 39.95 -14.97
N GLU A 354 1.32 39.60 -14.29
CA GLU A 354 0.41 40.56 -13.67
C GLU A 354 0.89 41.09 -12.30
N ASN A 355 1.77 40.36 -11.60
CA ASN A 355 2.17 40.64 -10.22
C ASN A 355 3.72 40.77 -10.09
N ARG A 356 4.36 41.38 -11.10
CA ARG A 356 5.84 41.55 -11.12
C ARG A 356 6.34 42.34 -9.92
N ASP A 357 5.62 43.37 -9.52
CA ASP A 357 5.89 44.21 -8.36
C ASP A 357 5.88 43.41 -7.06
N VAL A 358 4.88 42.55 -6.86
CA VAL A 358 4.80 41.64 -5.70
C VAL A 358 5.98 40.67 -5.67
N PHE A 359 6.32 40.09 -6.83
CA PHE A 359 7.47 39.19 -6.94
C PHE A 359 8.80 39.91 -6.66
N ALA A 360 8.98 41.12 -7.21
CA ALA A 360 10.16 41.94 -6.98
C ALA A 360 10.29 42.33 -5.50
N ALA A 361 9.20 42.75 -4.86
CA ALA A 361 9.15 43.04 -3.43
C ALA A 361 9.53 41.83 -2.57
N TYR A 362 9.06 40.63 -2.94
CA TYR A 362 9.49 39.41 -2.26
C TYR A 362 10.99 39.14 -2.43
N LYS A 363 11.53 39.23 -3.64
CA LYS A 363 12.98 39.02 -3.87
C LYS A 363 13.82 40.03 -3.10
N ALA A 364 13.40 41.29 -3.07
CA ALA A 364 14.02 42.33 -2.26
C ALA A 364 13.99 41.98 -0.76
N SER A 365 12.87 41.44 -0.25
CA SER A 365 12.77 41.00 1.15
C SER A 365 13.72 39.87 1.53
N LEU A 366 14.17 39.08 0.54
CA LEU A 366 15.20 38.04 0.71
C LEU A 366 16.63 38.57 0.52
N GLY A 367 16.80 39.88 0.34
CA GLY A 367 18.11 40.51 0.12
C GLY A 367 18.60 40.46 -1.34
N PHE A 368 17.74 40.07 -2.29
CA PHE A 368 18.08 40.09 -3.72
C PHE A 368 17.55 41.38 -4.36
N VAL A 369 18.43 42.16 -4.97
CA VAL A 369 18.04 43.35 -5.73
C VAL A 369 17.95 42.96 -7.20
N TRP A 370 16.81 43.25 -7.83
CA TRP A 370 16.66 43.13 -9.28
C TRP A 370 16.97 44.47 -9.96
N ALA A 371 17.66 44.41 -11.10
CA ALA A 371 17.97 45.56 -11.96
C ALA A 371 16.81 45.84 -12.93
#